data_AF-A0A7X4XQJ6-F1
#
_entry.id   AF-A0A7X4XQJ6-F1
#
_cell.length_a   1.000
_cell.length_b   1.000
_cell.length_c   1.000
_cell.angle_alpha   90.00
_cell.angle_beta   90.00
_cell.angle_gamma   90.00
#
_symmetry.space_group_name_H-M   'P 1'
#
loop_
_entity.id
_entity.type
_entity.pdbx_description
1 polymer ?
#
loop_
_entity_poly.entity_id
_entity_poly.type
_entity_poly.pdbx_seq_one_letter_code
_entity_poly.pdbx_strand_id
1 'polypeptide(L)'
;RKLFTLNTGHCITAYLGCLKGHQTIRQAIQDPLIHAEVKQAMQESGEVLIRRYGFDRKLHYAYIEKILSRFANPYLVDEVDRVGRQPLRKLGVNDRLIKPLLGTIEYGLENKTLLKGIAAALKYTNISDPQAVELQNSLRKQGIAQTLAHYSGLDANSVEVQQIEAIYHQL
;
A
#
# COMPACT_ATOMS: atom_id res chain seq x y z
N ARG A 1 -0.17 -15.53 0.72
CA ARG A 1 -0.52 -14.99 2.06
C ARG A 1 0.39 -13.87 2.54
N LYS A 2 1.69 -14.10 2.85
CA LYS A 2 2.59 -13.06 3.41
C LYS A 2 2.65 -11.76 2.59
N LEU A 3 2.78 -11.87 1.26
CA LEU A 3 2.89 -10.71 0.36
C LEU A 3 1.66 -9.80 0.44
N PHE A 4 0.46 -10.38 0.44
CA PHE A 4 -0.82 -9.64 0.38
C PHE A 4 -1.25 -9.12 1.75
N THR A 5 -0.78 -9.73 2.85
CA THR A 5 -1.18 -9.29 4.19
C THR A 5 -0.05 -8.50 4.85
N LEU A 6 1.04 -9.16 5.25
CA LEU A 6 2.12 -8.53 6.00
C LEU A 6 2.80 -7.45 5.16
N ASN A 7 3.25 -7.77 3.94
CA ASN A 7 4.01 -6.81 3.16
C ASN A 7 3.13 -5.63 2.73
N THR A 8 1.90 -5.88 2.28
CA THR A 8 0.91 -4.83 1.93
C THR A 8 0.63 -3.92 3.12
N GLY A 9 0.22 -4.48 4.27
CA GLY A 9 -0.09 -3.70 5.46
C GLY A 9 1.10 -2.89 5.95
N HIS A 10 2.30 -3.48 5.98
CA HIS A 10 3.51 -2.79 6.45
C HIS A 10 3.88 -1.60 5.54
N CYS A 11 3.72 -1.80 4.23
CA CYS A 11 3.99 -0.76 3.23
C CYS A 11 3.01 0.40 3.31
N ILE A 12 1.71 0.10 3.44
CA ILE A 12 0.67 1.13 3.57
C ILE A 12 0.83 1.89 4.90
N THR A 13 1.15 1.18 5.99
CA THR A 13 1.45 1.81 7.28
C THR A 13 2.58 2.81 7.16
N ALA A 14 3.67 2.44 6.46
CA ALA A 14 4.81 3.33 6.24
C ALA A 14 4.40 4.59 5.47
N TYR A 15 3.72 4.46 4.33
CA TYR A 15 3.39 5.62 3.48
C TYR A 15 2.37 6.55 4.11
N LEU A 16 1.32 6.02 4.75
CA LEU A 16 0.38 6.84 5.51
C LEU A 16 1.07 7.47 6.74
N GLY A 17 1.99 6.74 7.36
CA GLY A 17 2.84 7.23 8.45
C GLY A 17 3.68 8.44 8.04
N CYS A 18 4.38 8.35 6.91
CA CYS A 18 5.14 9.46 6.33
C CYS A 18 4.26 10.69 6.09
N LEU A 19 3.06 10.52 5.51
CA LEU A 19 2.15 11.63 5.24
C LEU A 19 1.68 12.36 6.50
N LYS A 20 1.51 11.62 7.60
CA LYS A 20 1.15 12.19 8.91
C LYS A 20 2.35 12.64 9.74
N GLY A 21 3.57 12.53 9.23
CA GLY A 21 4.79 12.91 9.96
C GLY A 21 5.19 11.95 11.09
N HIS A 22 4.65 10.74 11.12
CA HIS A 22 5.09 9.70 12.05
C HIS A 22 6.48 9.18 11.65
N GLN A 23 7.34 8.91 12.63
CA GLN A 23 8.70 8.45 12.40
C GLN A 23 8.77 6.93 12.29
N THR A 24 7.94 6.22 13.07
CA THR A 24 7.98 4.75 13.14
C THR A 24 6.67 4.11 12.74
N ILE A 25 6.75 2.85 12.30
CA ILE A 25 5.59 1.98 12.03
C ILE A 25 4.67 1.87 13.24
N ARG A 26 5.25 1.80 14.44
CA ARG A 26 4.47 1.75 15.68
C ARG A 26 3.65 3.03 15.89
N GLN A 27 4.28 4.21 15.74
CA GLN A 27 3.56 5.48 15.85
C GLN A 27 2.44 5.55 14.81
N ALA A 28 2.73 5.17 13.56
CA ALA A 28 1.76 5.19 12.47
C ALA A 28 0.58 4.24 12.73
N ILE A 29 0.83 2.99 13.12
CA ILE A 29 -0.26 2.03 13.36
C ILE A 29 -1.05 2.29 14.64
N GLN A 30 -0.53 3.10 15.56
CA GLN A 30 -1.24 3.55 16.75
C GLN A 30 -2.19 4.72 16.46
N ASP A 31 -2.05 5.42 15.33
CA ASP A 31 -3.05 6.37 14.86
C ASP A 31 -4.32 5.60 14.44
N PRO A 32 -5.49 5.87 15.07
CA PRO A 32 -6.72 5.12 14.79
C PRO A 32 -7.18 5.17 13.33
N LEU A 33 -6.92 6.28 12.63
CA LEU A 33 -7.30 6.44 11.23
C LEU A 33 -6.39 5.59 10.34
N ILE A 34 -5.07 5.62 10.57
CA ILE A 34 -4.12 4.76 9.82
C ILE A 34 -4.41 3.28 10.13
N HIS A 35 -4.66 2.93 11.39
CA HIS A 35 -4.99 1.57 11.79
C HIS A 35 -6.20 1.03 11.01
N ALA A 36 -7.29 1.80 10.95
CA ALA A 36 -8.50 1.42 10.22
C ALA A 36 -8.22 1.19 8.74
N GLU A 37 -7.46 2.08 8.09
CA GLU A 37 -7.13 1.98 6.67
C GLU A 37 -6.20 0.81 6.35
N VAL A 38 -5.17 0.58 7.17
CA VAL A 38 -4.25 -0.54 7.01
C VAL A 38 -4.98 -1.87 7.22
N LYS A 39 -5.85 -1.95 8.22
CA LYS A 39 -6.68 -3.14 8.47
C LYS A 39 -7.57 -3.44 7.27
N GLN A 40 -8.30 -2.43 6.78
CA GLN A 40 -9.18 -2.59 5.63
C GLN A 40 -8.40 -3.00 4.37
N ALA A 41 -7.23 -2.42 4.11
CA ALA A 41 -6.42 -2.78 2.93
C ALA A 41 -5.92 -4.23 2.99
N MET A 42 -5.58 -4.72 4.19
CA MET A 42 -5.25 -6.13 4.40
C MET A 42 -6.45 -7.06 4.26
N GLN A 43 -7.67 -6.58 4.52
CA GLN A 43 -8.90 -7.34 4.31
C GLN A 43 -9.25 -7.40 2.82
N GLU A 44 -9.17 -6.27 2.09
CA GLU A 44 -9.36 -6.21 0.63
C GLU A 44 -8.42 -7.18 -0.10
N SER A 45 -7.12 -7.11 0.20
CA SER A 45 -6.15 -8.06 -0.36
C SER A 45 -6.37 -9.49 0.16
N GLY A 46 -6.84 -9.65 1.40
CA GLY A 46 -7.16 -10.93 2.02
C GLY A 46 -8.30 -11.66 1.32
N GLU A 47 -9.32 -10.94 0.85
CA GLU A 47 -10.44 -11.51 0.08
C GLU A 47 -9.96 -12.11 -1.24
N VAL A 48 -8.95 -11.53 -1.89
CA VAL A 48 -8.31 -12.14 -3.07
C VAL A 48 -7.73 -13.52 -2.71
N LEU A 49 -7.05 -13.63 -1.57
CA LEU A 49 -6.47 -14.91 -1.14
C LEU A 49 -7.54 -15.95 -0.78
N ILE A 50 -8.65 -15.51 -0.17
CA ILE A 50 -9.78 -16.37 0.17
C ILE A 50 -10.41 -16.91 -1.11
N ARG A 51 -10.68 -16.05 -2.09
CA ARG A 51 -11.23 -16.43 -3.40
C ARG A 51 -10.31 -17.36 -4.17
N ARG A 52 -9.02 -17.03 -4.25
CA ARG A 52 -8.05 -17.74 -5.09
C ARG A 52 -7.57 -19.06 -4.50
N TYR A 53 -7.46 -19.17 -3.18
CA TYR A 53 -6.84 -20.30 -2.50
C TYR A 53 -7.73 -21.00 -1.47
N GLY A 54 -8.99 -20.57 -1.32
CA GLY A 54 -9.95 -21.22 -0.41
C GLY A 54 -9.58 -21.09 1.07
N PHE A 55 -8.89 -20.02 1.49
CA PHE A 55 -8.62 -19.80 2.91
C PHE A 55 -9.91 -19.57 3.69
N ASP A 56 -9.98 -20.13 4.90
CA ASP A 56 -11.05 -19.78 5.82
C ASP A 56 -10.98 -18.28 6.18
N ARG A 57 -12.08 -17.56 5.95
CA ARG A 57 -12.16 -16.12 6.14
C ARG A 57 -11.91 -15.71 7.59
N LYS A 58 -12.48 -16.43 8.56
CA LYS A 58 -12.33 -16.09 9.99
C LYS A 58 -10.88 -16.27 10.44
N LEU A 59 -10.23 -17.37 10.05
CA LEU A 59 -8.82 -17.63 10.32
C LEU A 59 -7.90 -16.64 9.59
N HIS A 60 -8.27 -16.19 8.40
CA HIS A 60 -7.51 -15.17 7.69
C HIS A 60 -7.61 -13.81 8.40
N TYR A 61 -8.80 -13.40 8.83
CA TYR A 61 -9.01 -12.13 9.52
C TYR A 61 -8.34 -12.13 10.91
N ALA A 62 -8.41 -13.24 11.65
CA ALA A 62 -7.66 -13.37 12.90
C ALA A 62 -6.14 -13.27 12.68
N TYR A 63 -5.63 -13.69 11.52
CA TYR A 63 -4.23 -13.49 11.16
C TYR A 63 -3.90 -12.04 10.82
N ILE A 64 -4.82 -11.28 10.22
CA ILE A 64 -4.67 -9.82 10.03
C ILE A 64 -4.50 -9.12 11.37
N GLU A 65 -5.33 -9.45 12.37
CA GLU A 65 -5.19 -8.91 13.74
C GLU A 65 -3.83 -9.23 14.37
N LYS A 66 -3.32 -10.44 14.15
CA LYS A 66 -1.96 -10.82 14.59
C LYS A 66 -0.86 -10.03 13.87
N ILE A 67 -1.08 -9.56 12.65
CA ILE A 67 -0.12 -8.70 11.95
C ILE A 67 -0.18 -7.27 12.49
N LEU A 68 -1.38 -6.73 12.72
CA LEU A 68 -1.57 -5.39 13.31
C LEU A 68 -0.90 -5.30 14.69
N SER A 69 -1.08 -6.31 15.55
CA SER A 69 -0.43 -6.33 16.86
C SER A 69 1.10 -6.38 16.77
N ARG A 70 1.66 -7.00 15.73
CA ARG A 70 3.11 -7.00 15.48
C ARG A 70 3.63 -5.62 15.08
N PHE A 71 2.88 -4.87 14.28
CA PHE A 71 3.25 -3.49 13.93
C PHE A 71 3.24 -2.57 15.16
N ALA A 72 2.35 -2.85 16.12
CA ALA A 72 2.22 -2.08 17.36
C ALA A 72 3.23 -2.47 18.46
N ASN A 73 4.11 -3.46 18.21
CA ASN A 73 5.02 -3.99 19.22
C ASN A 73 6.02 -2.91 19.70
N PRO A 74 6.03 -2.54 21.00
CA PRO A 74 6.90 -1.49 21.54
C PRO A 74 8.40 -1.81 21.48
N TYR A 75 8.77 -3.09 21.33
CA TYR A 75 10.16 -3.52 21.27
C TYR A 75 10.72 -3.57 19.84
N LEU A 76 9.88 -3.33 18.82
CA LEU A 76 10.30 -3.27 17.42
C LEU A 76 10.20 -1.83 16.93
N VAL A 77 11.35 -1.16 16.86
CA VAL A 77 11.45 0.17 16.26
C VAL A 77 11.79 0.01 14.79
N ASP A 78 10.81 0.28 13.94
CA ASP A 78 10.96 0.28 12.51
C ASP A 78 10.58 1.64 11.95
N GLU A 79 11.54 2.35 11.35
CA GLU A 79 11.32 3.68 10.77
C GLU A 79 10.45 3.59 9.51
N VAL A 80 9.51 4.51 9.35
CA VAL A 80 8.63 4.57 8.17
C VAL A 80 9.44 4.71 6.89
N ASP A 81 10.57 5.44 6.92
CA ASP A 81 11.46 5.57 5.77
C ASP A 81 12.19 4.27 5.42
N ARG A 82 12.63 3.53 6.45
CA ARG A 82 13.28 2.23 6.23
C ARG A 82 12.31 1.25 5.60
N VAL A 83 11.05 1.26 6.01
CA VAL A 83 10.00 0.42 5.45
C VAL A 83 9.53 0.93 4.11
N GLY A 84 9.49 2.26 3.90
CA GLY A 84 8.99 3.00 2.74
C GLY A 84 9.94 3.06 1.53
N ARG A 85 11.24 2.86 1.74
CA ARG A 85 12.28 2.85 0.69
C ARG A 85 11.99 1.91 -0.50
N GLN A 86 12.54 2.22 -1.66
CA GLN A 86 12.34 1.53 -2.94
C GLN A 86 10.86 1.52 -3.36
N PRO A 87 10.19 2.69 -3.49
CA PRO A 87 8.78 2.76 -3.85
C PRO A 87 8.49 2.17 -5.24
N LEU A 88 9.37 2.39 -6.22
CA LEU A 88 9.17 1.87 -7.59
C LEU A 88 9.12 0.34 -7.61
N ARG A 89 10.00 -0.35 -6.85
CA ARG A 89 9.95 -1.80 -6.69
C ARG A 89 8.60 -2.26 -6.11
N LYS A 90 8.05 -1.54 -5.14
CA LYS A 90 6.78 -1.89 -4.46
C LYS A 90 5.54 -1.56 -5.28
N LEU A 91 5.65 -0.59 -6.18
CA LEU A 91 4.68 -0.27 -7.22
C LEU A 91 4.81 -1.19 -8.43
N GLY A 92 5.72 -2.17 -8.43
CA GLY A 92 5.82 -3.17 -9.49
C GLY A 92 4.60 -4.09 -9.54
N VAL A 93 4.22 -4.49 -10.76
CA VAL A 93 3.03 -5.33 -11.07
C VAL A 93 2.89 -6.58 -10.19
N ASN A 94 4.01 -7.19 -9.81
CA ASN A 94 4.05 -8.44 -9.05
C ASN A 94 4.26 -8.27 -7.53
N ASP A 95 4.40 -7.03 -7.04
CA ASP A 95 4.71 -6.74 -5.64
C ASP A 95 3.44 -6.39 -4.83
N ARG A 96 3.65 -5.93 -3.60
CA ARG A 96 2.69 -5.89 -2.48
C ARG A 96 1.55 -4.88 -2.59
N LEU A 97 1.54 -4.02 -3.61
CA LEU A 97 0.46 -3.06 -3.82
C LEU A 97 -0.36 -3.41 -5.06
N ILE A 98 0.31 -3.55 -6.20
CA ILE A 98 -0.35 -3.76 -7.49
C ILE A 98 -0.88 -5.18 -7.65
N LYS A 99 -0.13 -6.21 -7.22
CA LYS A 99 -0.61 -7.59 -7.34
C LYS A 99 -1.89 -7.84 -6.53
N PRO A 100 -2.04 -7.32 -5.29
CA PRO A 100 -3.32 -7.29 -4.59
C PRO A 100 -4.42 -6.54 -5.34
N LEU A 101 -4.15 -5.32 -5.82
CA LEU A 101 -5.13 -4.53 -6.57
C LEU A 101 -5.63 -5.25 -7.83
N LEU A 102 -4.72 -5.83 -8.63
CA LEU A 102 -5.11 -6.60 -9.80
C LEU A 102 -6.00 -7.81 -9.43
N GLY A 103 -5.74 -8.42 -8.27
CA GLY A 103 -6.58 -9.50 -7.77
C GLY A 103 -7.96 -9.04 -7.30
N THR A 104 -8.11 -7.83 -6.76
CA THR A 104 -9.43 -7.29 -6.41
C THR A 104 -10.21 -6.94 -7.68
N ILE A 105 -9.55 -6.41 -8.71
CA ILE A 105 -10.14 -6.18 -10.03
C ILE A 105 -10.61 -7.50 -10.65
N GLU A 106 -9.75 -8.53 -10.67
CA GLU A 106 -10.06 -9.86 -11.23
C GLU A 106 -11.33 -10.47 -10.62
N TYR A 107 -11.54 -10.30 -9.32
CA TYR A 107 -12.67 -10.89 -8.60
C TYR A 107 -13.83 -9.92 -8.32
N GLY A 108 -13.78 -8.69 -8.84
CA GLY A 108 -14.81 -7.67 -8.58
C GLY A 108 -14.98 -7.34 -7.09
N LEU A 109 -13.87 -7.23 -6.36
CA LEU A 109 -13.85 -6.96 -4.91
C LEU A 109 -13.56 -5.49 -4.62
N GLU A 110 -14.01 -5.03 -3.45
CA GLU A 110 -13.65 -3.72 -2.91
C GLU A 110 -12.13 -3.54 -2.82
N ASN A 111 -11.65 -2.35 -3.18
CA ASN A 111 -10.21 -2.05 -3.26
C ASN A 111 -9.85 -0.62 -2.84
N LYS A 112 -10.79 0.11 -2.24
CA LYS A 112 -10.67 1.55 -1.94
C LYS A 112 -9.42 1.89 -1.12
N THR A 113 -9.10 1.08 -0.10
CA THR A 113 -7.95 1.35 0.77
C THR A 113 -6.63 0.88 0.17
N LEU A 114 -6.63 -0.12 -0.71
CA LEU A 114 -5.48 -0.42 -1.57
C LEU A 114 -5.17 0.75 -2.52
N LEU A 115 -6.17 1.35 -3.17
CA LEU A 115 -6.00 2.53 -4.02
C LEU A 115 -5.40 3.71 -3.21
N LYS A 116 -5.90 3.94 -2.00
CA LYS A 116 -5.34 4.96 -1.09
C LYS A 116 -3.89 4.66 -0.72
N GLY A 117 -3.56 3.41 -0.44
CA GLY A 117 -2.20 2.97 -0.17
C GLY A 117 -1.24 3.22 -1.33
N ILE A 118 -1.70 3.02 -2.58
CA ILE A 118 -0.93 3.34 -3.80
C ILE A 118 -0.77 4.85 -3.96
N ALA A 119 -1.84 5.64 -3.79
CA ALA A 119 -1.76 7.10 -3.83
C ALA A 119 -0.77 7.64 -2.79
N ALA A 120 -0.77 7.10 -1.57
CA ALA A 120 0.20 7.45 -0.54
C ALA A 120 1.64 7.06 -0.92
N ALA A 121 1.83 5.91 -1.58
CA ALA A 121 3.14 5.50 -2.11
C ALA A 121 3.68 6.50 -3.14
N LEU A 122 2.82 7.06 -4.00
CA LEU A 122 3.20 8.08 -4.99
C LEU A 122 3.64 9.41 -4.33
N LYS A 123 3.11 9.74 -3.15
CA LYS A 123 3.52 10.93 -2.38
C LYS A 123 4.83 10.75 -1.62
N TYR A 124 5.35 9.52 -1.53
CA TYR A 124 6.56 9.24 -0.77
C TYR A 124 7.78 9.97 -1.34
N THR A 125 8.48 10.71 -0.48
CA THR A 125 9.72 11.41 -0.83
C THR A 125 10.83 10.99 0.14
N ASN A 126 12.01 10.76 -0.40
CA ASN A 126 13.22 10.56 0.39
C ASN A 126 14.44 10.85 -0.50
N ILE A 127 15.23 11.86 -0.16
CA ILE A 127 16.36 12.32 -0.98
C ILE A 127 17.51 11.31 -1.05
N SER A 128 17.59 10.41 -0.06
CA SER A 128 18.62 9.38 0.02
C SER A 128 18.19 8.05 -0.63
N ASP A 129 16.95 7.94 -1.10
CA ASP A 129 16.45 6.79 -1.84
C ASP A 129 16.34 7.12 -3.34
N PRO A 130 17.23 6.57 -4.19
CA PRO A 130 17.22 6.83 -5.63
C PRO A 130 15.87 6.54 -6.29
N GLN A 131 15.13 5.52 -5.85
CA GLN A 131 13.82 5.20 -6.42
C GLN A 131 12.75 6.21 -6.01
N ALA A 132 12.84 6.80 -4.81
CA ALA A 132 11.93 7.87 -4.43
C ALA A 132 12.22 9.15 -5.23
N VAL A 133 13.49 9.48 -5.44
CA VAL A 133 13.88 10.61 -6.31
C VAL A 133 13.40 10.40 -7.74
N GLU A 134 13.60 9.19 -8.29
CA GLU A 134 13.14 8.81 -9.62
C GLU A 134 11.61 8.89 -9.74
N LEU A 135 10.88 8.37 -8.76
CA LEU A 135 9.41 8.46 -8.70
C LEU A 135 8.94 9.92 -8.78
N GLN A 136 9.51 10.82 -7.97
CA GLN A 136 9.13 12.22 -7.97
C GLN A 136 9.50 12.93 -9.29
N ASN A 137 10.61 12.54 -9.92
CA ASN A 137 10.96 13.03 -11.25
C ASN A 137 9.97 12.56 -12.32
N SER A 138 9.54 11.30 -12.26
CA SER A 138 8.56 10.71 -13.17
C SER A 138 7.22 11.43 -13.06
N LEU A 139 6.70 11.60 -11.83
CA LEU A 139 5.45 12.31 -11.58
C LEU A 139 5.45 13.73 -12.16
N ARG A 140 6.55 14.48 -12.00
CA ARG A 140 6.69 15.83 -12.58
C ARG A 140 6.74 15.85 -14.10
N LYS A 141 7.36 14.84 -14.72
CA LYS A 141 7.60 14.82 -16.17
C LYS A 141 6.40 14.33 -16.97
N GLN A 142 5.70 13.32 -16.46
CA GLN A 142 4.66 12.61 -17.23
C GLN A 142 3.33 12.46 -16.50
N GLY A 143 3.21 12.94 -15.26
CA GLY A 143 1.98 12.86 -14.48
C GLY A 143 1.74 11.49 -13.84
N ILE A 144 0.66 11.38 -13.05
CA ILE A 144 0.34 10.21 -12.22
C ILE A 144 -0.01 9.00 -13.09
N ALA A 145 -0.93 9.17 -14.04
CA ALA A 145 -1.42 8.08 -14.88
C ALA A 145 -0.28 7.39 -15.66
N GLN A 146 0.59 8.17 -16.32
CA GLN A 146 1.72 7.61 -17.07
C GLN A 146 2.81 7.02 -16.17
N THR A 147 3.02 7.60 -14.98
CA THR A 147 3.94 7.03 -13.99
C THR A 147 3.47 5.66 -13.51
N LEU A 148 2.19 5.54 -13.18
CA LEU A 148 1.60 4.26 -12.80
C LEU A 148 1.70 3.28 -13.96
N ALA A 149 1.30 3.64 -15.18
CA ALA A 149 1.40 2.74 -16.32
C ALA A 149 2.82 2.20 -16.54
N HIS A 150 3.83 3.08 -16.44
CA HIS A 150 5.23 2.71 -16.64
C HIS A 150 5.75 1.72 -15.57
N TYR A 151 5.49 1.97 -14.27
CA TYR A 151 6.09 1.17 -13.21
C TYR A 151 5.22 0.01 -12.72
N SER A 152 3.90 0.14 -12.84
CA SER A 152 2.93 -0.85 -12.35
C SER A 152 2.32 -1.72 -13.44
N GLY A 153 2.37 -1.28 -14.69
CA GLY A 153 1.68 -1.95 -15.80
C GLY A 153 0.17 -1.79 -15.79
N LEU A 154 -0.39 -0.91 -14.95
CA LEU A 154 -1.81 -0.53 -15.00
C LEU A 154 -2.10 0.25 -16.29
N ASP A 155 -3.29 0.10 -16.85
CA ASP A 155 -3.74 0.94 -17.96
C ASP A 155 -3.92 2.38 -17.46
N ALA A 156 -3.23 3.34 -18.08
CA ALA A 156 -3.31 4.76 -17.74
C ALA A 156 -4.74 5.32 -17.78
N ASN A 157 -5.63 4.69 -18.54
CA ASN A 157 -7.03 5.11 -18.69
C ASN A 157 -8.00 4.33 -17.78
N SER A 158 -7.51 3.38 -16.96
CA SER A 158 -8.38 2.57 -16.12
C SER A 158 -9.08 3.40 -15.04
N VAL A 159 -10.24 2.92 -14.59
CA VAL A 159 -11.02 3.57 -13.52
C VAL A 159 -10.18 3.65 -12.24
N GLU A 160 -9.40 2.62 -11.93
CA GLU A 160 -8.54 2.57 -10.75
C GLU A 160 -7.42 3.61 -10.81
N VAL A 161 -6.81 3.83 -11.97
CA VAL A 161 -5.80 4.88 -12.13
C VAL A 161 -6.41 6.27 -11.92
N GLN A 162 -7.59 6.54 -12.49
CA GLN A 162 -8.32 7.79 -12.27
C GLN A 162 -8.68 7.99 -10.78
N GLN A 163 -9.10 6.92 -10.10
CA GLN A 163 -9.39 6.96 -8.66
C GLN A 163 -8.13 7.18 -7.82
N ILE A 164 -7.01 6.54 -8.15
CA ILE A 164 -5.72 6.76 -7.48
C ILE A 164 -5.28 8.22 -7.63
N GLU A 165 -5.41 8.80 -8.82
CA GLU A 165 -5.10 10.20 -9.09
C GLU A 165 -6.01 11.15 -8.29
N ALA A 166 -7.31 10.91 -8.28
CA ALA A 166 -8.25 11.68 -7.47
C ALA A 166 -7.92 11.62 -5.98
N ILE A 167 -7.60 10.43 -5.45
CA ILE A 167 -7.17 10.26 -4.06
C ILE A 167 -5.84 10.97 -3.81
N TYR A 168 -4.87 10.85 -4.72
CA TYR A 168 -3.57 11.52 -4.61
C TYR A 168 -3.72 13.04 -4.43
N HIS A 169 -4.65 13.68 -5.13
CA HIS A 169 -4.88 15.12 -4.98
C HIS A 169 -5.58 15.52 -3.67
N GLN A 170 -6.23 14.57 -2.98
CA GLN A 170 -6.88 14.81 -1.69
C GLN A 170 -5.97 14.53 -0.48
N LEU A 171 -4.87 13.80 -0.69
CA LEU A 171 -3.83 13.52 0.31
C LEU A 171 -2.84 14.67 0.45
#